data_AF-A0A9E0PMC7-F1
#
_entry.id   AF-A0A9E0PMC7-F1
#
_cell.length_a   1.000
_cell.length_b   1.000
_cell.length_c   1.000
_cell.angle_alpha   90.00
_cell.angle_beta   90.00
_cell.angle_gamma   90.00
#
_symmetry.space_group_name_H-M   'P 1'
#
loop_
_entity.id
_entity.type
_entity.pdbx_description
1 polymer ?
#
loop_
_entity_poly.entity_id
_entity_poly.type
_entity_poly.pdbx_seq_one_letter_code
_entity_poly.pdbx_strand_id
1 'polypeptide(L)'
;MVTTRLLGLCASLLIVTSWCAPTQVYAHSPLHSLDATYVPWGVDEDELIGLTKADIANKYKDTLGFDAVESRVFFVDYNRPKFGRPGFTVTFADGKIVAIKRLFIDGGGCHIVGPVFKTKKEALNFVIEGLSKLTNRNAKDEARLKEARKRLTAVDSAARK
;
A
#
# COMPACT_ATOMS: atom_id res chain seq x y z
N MET A 1 17.52 -84.24 -13.95
CA MET A 1 17.35 -84.04 -15.40
C MET A 1 16.34 -82.91 -15.59
N VAL A 2 16.70 -81.94 -16.43
CA VAL A 2 15.88 -80.82 -16.96
C VAL A 2 15.72 -79.57 -16.07
N THR A 3 16.42 -78.52 -16.52
CA THR A 3 16.29 -77.07 -16.33
C THR A 3 14.82 -76.59 -16.44
N THR A 4 14.37 -75.42 -15.95
CA THR A 4 14.60 -74.09 -16.54
C THR A 4 13.73 -73.04 -15.79
N ARG A 5 14.27 -71.83 -15.56
CA ARG A 5 13.62 -70.49 -15.51
C ARG A 5 12.38 -70.26 -14.63
N LEU A 6 12.51 -69.29 -13.70
CA LEU A 6 11.90 -67.97 -13.91
C LEU A 6 12.54 -66.92 -12.98
N LEU A 7 13.33 -66.02 -13.58
CA LEU A 7 13.59 -64.69 -13.04
C LEU A 7 12.29 -63.89 -13.09
N GLY A 8 11.92 -63.25 -11.99
CA GLY A 8 10.85 -62.26 -11.98
C GLY A 8 10.48 -61.86 -10.56
N LEU A 9 10.53 -60.56 -10.28
CA LEU A 9 10.10 -59.88 -9.05
C LEU A 9 11.16 -59.76 -7.93
N CYS A 10 12.36 -59.32 -8.30
CA CYS A 10 13.11 -58.41 -7.44
C CYS A 10 12.57 -56.98 -7.64
N ALA A 11 12.37 -56.26 -6.54
CA ALA A 11 12.35 -54.80 -6.44
C ALA A 11 11.14 -54.03 -7.03
N SER A 12 9.93 -54.28 -6.52
CA SER A 12 8.80 -53.33 -6.68
C SER A 12 8.20 -52.84 -5.35
N LEU A 13 8.75 -53.29 -4.22
CA LEU A 13 8.41 -52.77 -2.89
C LEU A 13 9.55 -51.82 -2.51
N LEU A 14 9.38 -50.50 -2.71
CA LEU A 14 10.10 -49.37 -2.06
C LEU A 14 10.24 -48.10 -2.93
N ILE A 15 9.29 -47.73 -3.78
CA ILE A 15 9.24 -46.38 -4.38
C ILE A 15 7.74 -46.16 -4.69
N VAL A 16 6.93 -45.29 -4.09
CA VAL A 16 7.07 -43.87 -3.74
C VAL A 16 6.03 -43.59 -2.64
N THR A 17 6.42 -43.59 -1.37
CA THR A 17 5.74 -42.75 -0.36
C THR A 17 6.57 -41.49 -0.19
N SER A 18 6.74 -40.75 -1.28
CA SER A 18 7.07 -39.34 -1.19
C SER A 18 5.80 -38.66 -0.71
N TRP A 19 5.74 -38.44 0.59
CA TRP A 19 4.93 -37.42 1.23
C TRP A 19 4.60 -36.30 0.24
N CYS A 20 3.30 -36.07 0.05
CA CYS A 20 2.79 -34.75 -0.27
C CYS A 20 3.32 -33.81 0.81
N ALA A 21 4.49 -33.22 0.60
CA ALA A 21 4.75 -31.93 1.18
C ALA A 21 3.61 -31.05 0.65
N PRO A 22 2.80 -30.42 1.52
CA PRO A 22 1.99 -29.32 1.05
C PRO A 22 3.02 -28.32 0.54
N THR A 23 3.15 -28.22 -0.78
CA THR A 23 3.56 -26.95 -1.35
C THR A 23 2.47 -26.00 -0.89
N GLN A 24 2.67 -25.41 0.28
CA GLN A 24 2.28 -24.03 0.51
C GLN A 24 3.02 -23.24 -0.57
N VAL A 25 2.50 -23.32 -1.79
CA VAL A 25 2.48 -22.19 -2.68
C VAL A 25 1.77 -21.16 -1.84
N TYR A 26 2.54 -20.39 -1.07
CA TYR A 26 2.18 -19.02 -0.85
C TYR A 26 1.94 -18.50 -2.25
N ALA A 27 0.67 -18.50 -2.66
CA ALA A 27 0.20 -17.71 -3.77
C ALA A 27 0.38 -16.25 -3.32
N HIS A 28 1.63 -15.81 -3.24
CA HIS A 28 1.95 -14.43 -3.56
C HIS A 28 1.56 -14.33 -5.02
N SER A 29 0.30 -13.97 -5.27
CA SER A 29 -0.09 -13.44 -6.57
C SER A 29 0.98 -12.39 -6.93
N PRO A 30 1.79 -12.60 -7.97
CA PRO A 30 2.84 -11.66 -8.33
C PRO A 30 2.27 -10.41 -9.03
N LEU A 31 0.98 -10.10 -8.81
CA LEU A 31 0.21 -9.20 -9.68
C LEU A 31 -0.41 -7.97 -9.02
N HIS A 32 -0.23 -7.72 -7.71
CA HIS A 32 -0.81 -6.52 -7.07
C HIS A 32 0.16 -5.71 -6.18
N SER A 33 1.46 -5.98 -6.23
CA SER A 33 2.46 -4.95 -5.87
C SER A 33 2.85 -4.16 -7.11
N LEU A 34 1.86 -3.58 -7.79
CA LEU A 34 2.16 -2.45 -8.66
C LEU A 34 2.68 -1.37 -7.69
N ASP A 35 3.98 -1.08 -7.74
CA ASP A 35 4.57 0.09 -7.08
C ASP A 35 3.62 1.25 -7.34
N ALA A 36 2.85 1.61 -6.32
CA ALA A 36 1.67 2.40 -6.56
C ALA A 36 2.15 3.80 -6.92
N THR A 37 2.19 4.07 -8.23
CA THR A 37 2.57 5.37 -8.76
C THR A 37 1.73 6.44 -8.09
N TYR A 38 2.34 7.58 -7.80
CA TYR A 38 1.64 8.68 -7.15
C TYR A 38 0.41 9.10 -7.97
N VAL A 39 -0.73 9.25 -7.28
CA VAL A 39 -1.97 9.78 -7.86
C VAL A 39 -2.42 11.00 -7.05
N PRO A 40 -2.66 12.16 -7.70
CA PRO A 40 -3.07 13.38 -7.00
C PRO A 40 -4.56 13.32 -6.62
N TRP A 41 -4.86 12.79 -5.44
CA TRP A 41 -6.23 12.76 -4.89
C TRP A 41 -6.64 14.02 -4.13
N GLY A 42 -5.75 14.99 -4.02
CA GLY A 42 -6.02 16.26 -3.33
C GLY A 42 -5.72 16.26 -1.82
N VAL A 43 -5.45 15.10 -1.22
CA VAL A 43 -4.82 14.98 0.11
C VAL A 43 -3.61 14.05 0.00
N ASP A 44 -2.47 14.50 0.53
CA ASP A 44 -1.23 13.73 0.54
C ASP A 44 -0.88 13.22 1.94
N GLU A 45 -0.05 12.18 1.98
CA GLU A 45 0.33 11.47 3.20
C GLU A 45 1.01 12.41 4.22
N ASP A 46 1.81 13.37 3.76
CA ASP A 46 2.52 14.29 4.65
C ASP A 46 1.59 15.19 5.46
N GLU A 47 0.40 15.48 4.93
CA GLU A 47 -0.60 16.31 5.60
C GLU A 47 -1.25 15.62 6.80
N LEU A 48 -1.28 14.29 6.77
CA LEU A 48 -1.96 13.46 7.77
C LEU A 48 -1.01 13.04 8.91
N ILE A 49 0.29 12.94 8.65
CA ILE A 49 1.28 12.59 9.69
C ILE A 49 1.25 13.63 10.81
N GLY A 50 1.15 13.15 12.05
CA GLY A 50 1.08 13.97 13.26
C GLY A 50 -0.33 14.46 13.63
N LEU A 51 -1.34 14.20 12.80
CA LEU A 51 -2.74 14.55 13.11
C LEU A 51 -3.37 13.52 14.04
N THR A 52 -4.29 13.98 14.88
CA THR A 52 -5.18 13.14 15.67
C THR A 52 -6.44 12.78 14.88
N LYS A 53 -7.25 11.84 15.40
CA LYS A 53 -8.58 11.53 14.83
C LYS A 53 -9.50 12.77 14.80
N ALA A 54 -9.43 13.61 15.83
CA ALA A 54 -10.22 14.84 15.91
C ALA A 54 -9.77 15.86 14.86
N ASP A 55 -8.47 15.99 14.62
CA ASP A 55 -7.95 16.86 13.55
C ASP A 55 -8.46 16.44 12.18
N ILE A 56 -8.52 15.12 11.92
CA ILE A 56 -9.05 14.59 10.66
C ILE A 56 -10.54 14.92 10.53
N ALA A 57 -11.34 14.62 11.56
CA ALA A 57 -12.78 14.88 11.56
C ALA A 57 -13.12 16.37 11.40
N ASN A 58 -12.27 17.27 11.91
CA ASN A 58 -12.48 18.71 11.82
C ASN A 58 -11.96 19.29 10.49
N LYS A 59 -10.70 18.99 10.12
CA LYS A 59 -10.05 19.56 8.93
C LYS A 59 -10.58 18.97 7.63
N TYR A 60 -11.01 17.71 7.65
CA TYR A 60 -11.41 16.95 6.45
C TYR A 60 -12.83 16.40 6.56
N LYS A 61 -13.73 17.06 7.32
CA LYS A 61 -15.10 16.61 7.65
C LYS A 61 -15.91 16.04 6.48
N ASP A 62 -15.73 16.58 5.28
CA ASP A 62 -16.46 16.18 4.07
C ASP A 62 -15.54 15.59 2.98
N THR A 63 -14.27 15.36 3.30
CA THR A 63 -13.27 14.83 2.37
C THR A 63 -12.81 13.44 2.80
N LEU A 64 -12.58 13.25 4.10
CA LEU A 64 -12.02 12.03 4.65
C LEU A 64 -12.90 11.48 5.77
N GLY A 65 -13.13 10.17 5.72
CA GLY A 65 -13.71 9.39 6.81
C GLY A 65 -12.62 8.60 7.52
N PHE A 66 -12.93 8.13 8.73
CA PHE A 66 -12.06 7.27 9.51
C PHE A 66 -12.78 5.97 9.89
N ASP A 67 -12.15 4.85 9.58
CA ASP A 67 -12.53 3.51 9.99
C ASP A 67 -11.62 3.05 11.12
N ALA A 68 -12.19 2.94 12.32
CA ALA A 68 -11.45 2.54 13.51
C ALA A 68 -11.06 1.06 13.52
N VAL A 69 -11.82 0.20 12.84
CA VAL A 69 -11.58 -1.26 12.82
C VAL A 69 -10.39 -1.56 11.92
N GLU A 70 -10.34 -0.94 10.75
CA GLU A 70 -9.26 -1.15 9.78
C GLU A 70 -8.07 -0.19 9.97
N SER A 71 -8.15 0.74 10.94
CA SER A 71 -7.21 1.85 11.09
C SER A 71 -6.97 2.55 9.75
N ARG A 72 -8.06 2.94 9.09
CA ARG A 72 -8.04 3.47 7.73
C ARG A 72 -8.67 4.86 7.65
N VAL A 73 -7.99 5.76 6.96
CA VAL A 73 -8.55 7.05 6.52
C VAL A 73 -8.93 6.90 5.05
N PHE A 74 -10.15 7.25 4.65
CA PHE A 74 -10.63 7.02 3.27
C PHE A 74 -11.36 8.23 2.70
N PHE A 75 -11.31 8.42 1.38
CA PHE A 75 -12.03 9.51 0.72
C PHE A 75 -13.54 9.24 0.70
N VAL A 76 -14.35 10.13 1.27
CA VAL A 76 -15.81 9.91 1.43
C VAL A 76 -16.59 10.05 0.13
N ASP A 77 -16.14 10.93 -0.77
CA ASP A 77 -16.80 11.25 -2.04
C ASP A 77 -16.39 10.30 -3.19
N TYR A 78 -15.76 9.17 -2.86
CA TYR A 78 -15.41 8.17 -3.87
C TYR A 78 -16.65 7.34 -4.23
N ASN A 79 -17.39 7.80 -5.25
CA ASN A 79 -18.68 7.25 -5.66
C ASN A 79 -18.54 5.95 -6.50
N ARG A 80 -18.09 4.87 -5.87
CA ARG A 80 -18.14 3.51 -6.43
C ARG A 80 -18.64 2.51 -5.38
N PRO A 81 -19.96 2.40 -5.14
CA PRO A 81 -20.55 1.69 -3.99
C PRO A 81 -20.31 0.16 -3.89
N LYS A 82 -19.47 -0.42 -4.76
CA LYS A 82 -19.06 -1.84 -4.73
C LYS A 82 -17.54 -2.04 -4.74
N PHE A 83 -16.79 -0.96 -4.92
CA PHE A 83 -15.35 -0.94 -4.85
C PHE A 83 -15.01 -0.18 -3.57
N GLY A 84 -14.11 -0.69 -2.75
CA GLY A 84 -13.72 0.07 -1.56
C GLY A 84 -13.20 1.47 -1.94
N ARG A 85 -13.13 2.34 -0.94
CA ARG A 85 -12.70 3.73 -1.14
C ARG A 85 -11.17 3.82 -1.07
N PRO A 86 -10.51 4.57 -1.99
CA PRO A 86 -9.10 4.85 -1.85
C PRO A 86 -8.86 5.60 -0.54
N GLY A 87 -7.64 5.51 -0.05
CA GLY A 87 -7.30 6.09 1.22
C GLY A 87 -5.92 5.67 1.69
N PHE A 88 -5.82 5.53 3.00
CA PHE A 88 -4.58 5.33 3.71
C PHE A 88 -4.81 4.40 4.89
N THR A 89 -3.98 3.38 5.03
CA THR A 89 -3.82 2.70 6.33
C THR A 89 -2.94 3.60 7.19
N VAL A 90 -3.36 3.84 8.43
CA VAL A 90 -2.66 4.73 9.36
C VAL A 90 -2.29 3.99 10.64
N THR A 91 -1.11 4.30 11.17
CA THR A 91 -0.66 3.82 12.48
C THR A 91 -0.67 4.99 13.45
N PHE A 92 -1.26 4.79 14.64
CA PHE A 92 -1.27 5.79 15.69
C PHE A 92 -0.25 5.47 16.78
N ALA A 93 0.39 6.51 17.33
CA ALA A 93 1.06 6.49 18.63
C ALA A 93 0.72 7.79 19.37
N ASP A 94 0.46 7.69 20.67
CA ASP A 94 0.06 8.83 21.51
C ASP A 94 -1.09 9.66 20.92
N GLY A 95 -2.06 8.96 20.31
CA GLY A 95 -3.24 9.57 19.69
C GLY A 95 -2.99 10.27 18.35
N LYS A 96 -1.75 10.27 17.83
CA LYS A 96 -1.35 10.91 16.57
C LYS A 96 -0.91 9.90 15.53
N ILE A 97 -1.11 10.21 14.25
CA ILE A 97 -0.61 9.38 13.16
C ILE A 97 0.93 9.45 13.11
N VAL A 98 1.59 8.29 13.17
CA VAL A 98 3.06 8.16 13.09
C VAL A 98 3.54 7.38 11.86
N ALA A 99 2.64 6.67 11.18
CA ALA A 99 2.95 6.06 9.90
C ALA A 99 1.72 6.02 9.01
N ILE A 100 1.94 6.15 7.71
CA ILE A 100 0.89 6.13 6.69
C ILE A 100 1.32 5.22 5.55
N LYS A 101 0.40 4.37 5.12
CA LYS A 101 0.58 3.49 3.97
C LYS A 101 -0.53 3.79 2.97
N ARG A 102 -0.16 4.14 1.75
CA ARG A 102 -1.15 4.46 0.71
C ARG A 102 -1.95 3.21 0.34
N LEU A 103 -3.25 3.36 0.17
CA LEU A 103 -4.17 2.29 -0.20
C LEU A 103 -5.01 2.72 -1.41
N PHE A 104 -4.79 2.03 -2.52
CA PHE A 104 -5.58 2.13 -3.73
C PHE A 104 -6.53 0.96 -3.79
N ILE A 105 -7.69 1.18 -4.41
CA ILE A 105 -8.61 0.10 -4.73
C ILE A 105 -8.77 0.11 -6.24
N ASP A 106 -8.32 -0.97 -6.87
CA ASP A 106 -8.42 -1.08 -8.32
C ASP A 106 -9.88 -1.28 -8.76
N GLY A 107 -10.11 -1.17 -10.08
CA GLY A 107 -11.43 -1.40 -10.67
C GLY A 107 -11.94 -2.84 -10.57
N GLY A 108 -11.17 -3.76 -9.96
CA GLY A 108 -11.55 -5.14 -9.62
C GLY A 108 -11.83 -5.36 -8.13
N GLY A 109 -11.60 -4.35 -7.28
CA GLY A 109 -11.78 -4.42 -5.84
C GLY A 109 -10.56 -4.90 -5.07
N CYS A 110 -9.41 -5.12 -5.72
CA CYS A 110 -8.16 -5.46 -5.05
C CYS A 110 -7.51 -4.23 -4.42
N HIS A 111 -6.96 -4.42 -3.23
CA HIS A 111 -6.15 -3.43 -2.54
C HIS A 111 -4.75 -3.38 -3.15
N ILE A 112 -4.42 -2.31 -3.87
CA ILE A 112 -3.05 -2.01 -4.27
C ILE A 112 -2.44 -1.14 -3.18
N VAL A 113 -1.37 -1.64 -2.57
CA VAL A 113 -0.74 -1.02 -1.42
C VAL A 113 0.52 -0.27 -1.86
N GLY A 114 0.60 1.01 -1.52
CA GLY A 114 1.78 1.83 -1.77
C GLY A 114 2.83 1.72 -0.66
N PRO A 115 3.91 2.51 -0.77
CA PRO A 115 4.94 2.60 0.27
C PRO A 115 4.39 3.06 1.63
N VAL A 116 5.16 2.77 2.67
CA VAL A 116 4.91 3.23 4.05
C VAL A 116 5.81 4.43 4.34
N PHE A 117 5.23 5.52 4.82
CA PHE A 117 5.92 6.72 5.25
C PHE A 117 5.82 6.87 6.76
N LYS A 118 6.94 7.08 7.43
CA LYS A 118 6.99 7.33 8.89
C LYS A 118 7.28 8.80 9.20
N THR A 119 7.75 9.54 8.21
CA THR A 119 8.06 10.97 8.37
C THR A 119 7.38 11.81 7.29
N LYS A 120 7.09 13.07 7.63
CA LYS A 120 6.60 14.05 6.66
C LYS A 120 7.55 14.23 5.49
N LYS A 121 8.85 14.13 5.74
CA LYS A 121 9.90 14.27 4.72
C LYS A 121 9.84 13.17 3.67
N GLU A 122 9.74 11.91 4.09
CA GLU A 122 9.61 10.77 3.17
C GLU A 122 8.34 10.90 2.32
N ALA A 123 7.21 11.21 2.95
CA ALA A 123 5.95 11.43 2.27
C ALA A 123 6.04 12.58 1.24
N LEU A 124 6.61 13.73 1.62
CA LEU A 124 6.81 14.87 0.72
C LEU A 124 7.70 14.54 -0.47
N ASN A 125 8.80 13.82 -0.26
CA ASN A 125 9.68 13.41 -1.35
C ASN A 125 8.95 12.54 -2.37
N PHE A 126 8.15 11.58 -1.90
CA PHE A 126 7.33 10.74 -2.76
C PHE A 126 6.28 11.55 -3.55
N VAL A 127 5.60 12.49 -2.90
CA VAL A 127 4.64 13.40 -3.54
C VAL A 127 5.33 14.24 -4.62
N ILE A 128 6.49 14.81 -4.31
CA ILE A 128 7.26 15.65 -5.26
C ILE A 128 7.73 14.83 -6.45
N GLU A 129 8.28 13.64 -6.22
CA GLU A 129 8.73 12.73 -7.28
C GLU A 129 7.55 12.35 -8.18
N GLY A 130 6.46 11.93 -7.57
CA GLY A 130 5.22 11.56 -8.22
C GLY A 130 4.64 12.65 -9.09
N LEU A 131 4.40 13.83 -8.50
CA LEU A 131 3.93 15.00 -9.21
C LEU A 131 4.87 15.39 -10.34
N SER A 132 6.19 15.33 -10.13
CA SER A 132 7.20 15.73 -11.13
C SER A 132 7.16 14.86 -12.38
N LYS A 133 6.84 13.56 -12.24
CA LYS A 133 6.76 12.58 -13.33
C LYS A 133 5.42 12.53 -14.07
N LEU A 134 4.39 13.28 -13.61
CA LEU A 134 3.11 13.37 -14.32
C LEU A 134 3.30 14.03 -15.70
N THR A 135 2.95 13.30 -16.76
CA THR A 135 3.08 13.75 -18.16
C THR A 135 2.08 14.84 -18.52
N ASN A 136 0.86 14.80 -17.96
CA ASN A 136 -0.23 15.75 -18.23
C ASN A 136 -0.60 16.56 -16.98
N ARG A 137 0.40 17.20 -16.37
CA ARG A 137 0.22 17.98 -15.14
C ARG A 137 -0.64 19.22 -15.41
N ASN A 138 -1.73 19.41 -14.66
CA ASN A 138 -2.57 20.60 -14.77
C ASN A 138 -2.14 21.70 -13.78
N ALA A 139 -2.75 22.89 -13.85
CA ALA A 139 -2.41 24.02 -12.97
C ALA A 139 -2.57 23.72 -11.46
N LYS A 140 -3.52 22.85 -11.07
CA LYS A 140 -3.68 22.44 -9.66
C LYS A 140 -2.53 21.55 -9.22
N ASP A 141 -2.10 20.63 -10.07
CA ASP A 141 -0.96 19.75 -9.80
C ASP A 141 0.36 20.53 -9.74
N GLU A 142 0.54 21.56 -10.58
CA GLU A 142 1.69 22.46 -10.53
C GLU A 142 1.73 23.28 -9.24
N ALA A 143 0.60 23.87 -8.85
CA ALA A 143 0.48 24.60 -7.59
C ALA A 143 0.80 23.68 -6.40
N ARG A 144 0.32 22.43 -6.45
CA ARG A 144 0.58 21.43 -5.42
C ARG A 144 2.03 21.00 -5.35
N LEU A 145 2.70 20.83 -6.49
CA LEU A 145 4.13 20.55 -6.55
C LEU A 145 4.96 21.69 -5.94
N LYS A 146 4.61 22.94 -6.25
CA LYS A 146 5.25 24.13 -5.67
C LYS A 146 5.06 24.16 -4.15
N GLU A 147 3.86 23.91 -3.67
CA GLU A 147 3.57 23.90 -2.23
C GLU A 147 4.25 22.72 -1.51
N ALA A 148 4.29 21.53 -2.12
CA ALA A 148 5.02 20.38 -1.57
C ALA A 148 6.52 20.68 -1.39
N ARG A 149 7.15 21.30 -2.38
CA ARG A 149 8.56 21.73 -2.29
C ARG A 149 8.78 22.75 -1.16
N LYS A 150 7.88 23.73 -1.02
CA LYS A 150 7.92 24.71 0.07
C LYS A 150 7.81 24.06 1.45
N ARG A 151 6.87 23.12 1.61
CA ARG A 151 6.69 22.34 2.84
C ARG A 151 7.94 21.50 3.17
N LEU A 152 8.57 20.90 2.17
CA LEU A 152 9.81 20.14 2.36
C LEU A 152 10.94 21.02 2.90
N THR A 153 11.13 22.22 2.33
CA THR A 153 12.13 23.19 2.84
C THR A 153 11.84 23.59 4.29
N ALA A 154 10.57 23.77 4.65
CA ALA A 154 10.18 24.11 6.02
C ALA A 154 10.50 22.97 7.01
N VAL A 155 10.23 21.72 6.62
CA VAL A 155 10.58 20.53 7.42
C VAL A 155 12.10 20.44 7.62
N ASP A 156 12.87 20.61 6.55
CA ASP A 156 14.35 20.58 6.63
C ASP A 156 14.91 21.72 7.48
N SER A 157 14.28 22.90 7.46
CA SER A 157 14.69 24.05 8.28
C SER A 157 14.36 23.84 9.76
N ALA A 158 13.24 23.20 10.07
CA ALA A 158 12.84 22.87 11.43
C ALA A 158 13.74 21.79 12.05
N ALA A 159 14.21 20.83 11.24
CA ALA A 159 15.11 19.77 11.72
C ALA A 159 16.55 20.25 12.01
N ARG A 160 16.92 21.45 11.58
CA ARG A 160 18.25 22.05 11.80
C ARG A 160 18.30 23.02 13.00
N LYS A 161 17.14 23.30 13.61
CA LYS A 161 17.03 24.12 14.82
C LYS A 161 16.93 23.22 16.03
#